data_AF-A0AAW2HCW9-F1
#
_entry.id   AF-A0AAW2HCW9-F1
#
_cell.length_a   1.000
_cell.length_b   1.000
_cell.length_c   1.000
_cell.angle_alpha   90.00
_cell.angle_beta   90.00
_cell.angle_gamma   90.00
#
_symmetry.space_group_name_H-M   'P 1'
#
loop_
_entity.id
_entity.type
_entity.pdbx_description
1 polymer ?
#
loop_
_entity_poly.entity_id
_entity_poly.type
_entity_poly.pdbx_seq_one_letter_code
_entity_poly.pdbx_strand_id
1 'polypeptide(L)'
;MQINPLAIDADFPQSVVMFKNQQLLQNEAEFLRLNSEIDLATKGLMERVNQVMQHQTLEQEEPPKWDFLKNNKEENSKGPDLSESDIELAYEKIFRTSYGDLPRAGAGSPIDFEDEKNRIPDNLCNGYTENGNPGSDNEEAKATRNDRNWKLCHSAKITVNEGPGFMLSGKLTKNKSEAKSKDKILEAVLPESLKGMGQENIIRFLKAKVRMMAEQLEVLQSDEKKHIEKIKELQSDRDRVTEDRDKWIQQANMAKNVLVRHEQQASSIVVRMQNIQAENGHLKREVEKLKKELKQATQYSGSNEVRLNRSIEEVEKLKVSLRQAKQDEKDLREAHRKKAEELSGAVKRLDKQRIELLHAFKKQLVIIDNLKKQKGLIEAGKFVKSVEDDFMDFLDWNPGNT
;
A
#
# COMPACT_ATOMS: atom_id res chain seq x y z
N MET A 1 -82.26 -3.60 -37.10
CA MET A 1 -81.20 -3.40 -36.10
C MET A 1 -79.87 -3.36 -36.83
N GLN A 2 -79.35 -2.15 -37.05
CA GLN A 2 -78.04 -1.89 -37.65
C GLN A 2 -76.97 -2.06 -36.55
N ILE A 3 -75.93 -2.84 -36.82
CA ILE A 3 -74.76 -2.96 -35.95
C ILE A 3 -73.65 -2.14 -36.61
N ASN A 4 -73.30 -1.03 -35.97
CA ASN A 4 -72.16 -0.18 -36.34
C ASN A 4 -70.85 -0.92 -36.10
N PRO A 5 -69.90 -0.90 -37.04
CA PRO A 5 -68.52 -1.30 -36.77
C PRO A 5 -67.82 -0.21 -35.95
N LEU A 6 -67.27 -0.60 -34.80
CA LEU A 6 -66.41 0.24 -33.96
C LEU A 6 -65.16 0.62 -34.76
N ALA A 7 -65.07 1.91 -35.10
CA ALA A 7 -63.84 2.55 -35.54
C ALA A 7 -62.86 2.54 -34.36
N ILE A 8 -61.78 1.77 -34.49
CA ILE A 8 -60.60 1.87 -33.62
C ILE A 8 -59.69 2.88 -34.32
N ASP A 9 -59.70 4.12 -33.83
CA ASP A 9 -58.73 5.14 -34.18
C ASP A 9 -57.33 4.65 -33.84
N ALA A 10 -56.58 4.24 -34.87
CA ALA A 10 -55.17 3.90 -34.80
C ALA A 10 -54.32 5.01 -35.41
N ASP A 11 -54.53 6.25 -34.96
CA ASP A 11 -53.60 7.36 -35.21
C ASP A 11 -52.64 7.46 -34.03
N PHE A 12 -51.75 6.47 -33.92
CA PHE A 12 -50.54 6.64 -33.10
C PHE A 12 -49.60 7.54 -33.91
N PRO A 13 -49.16 8.71 -33.39
CA PRO A 13 -48.44 9.66 -34.21
C PRO A 13 -47.10 9.07 -34.66
N GLN A 14 -46.96 8.75 -35.95
CA GLN A 14 -45.70 8.31 -36.54
C GLN A 14 -44.55 9.30 -36.25
N SER A 15 -44.87 10.56 -35.94
CA SER A 15 -43.91 11.59 -35.52
C SER A 15 -43.18 11.26 -34.21
N VAL A 16 -43.85 10.61 -33.24
CA VAL A 16 -43.25 10.25 -31.94
C VAL A 16 -42.28 9.08 -32.09
N VAL A 17 -42.58 8.14 -32.99
CA VAL A 17 -41.69 7.02 -33.31
C VAL A 17 -40.47 7.50 -34.08
N MET A 18 -40.65 8.40 -35.05
CA MET A 18 -39.56 9.04 -35.79
C MET A 18 -38.62 9.82 -34.87
N PHE A 19 -39.15 10.62 -33.93
CA PHE A 19 -38.34 11.39 -33.00
C PHE A 19 -37.49 10.50 -32.08
N LYS A 20 -38.08 9.42 -31.54
CA LYS A 20 -37.34 8.45 -30.72
C LYS A 20 -36.23 7.73 -31.50
N ASN A 21 -36.48 7.38 -32.76
CA ASN A 21 -35.46 6.78 -33.61
C ASN A 21 -34.32 7.75 -33.93
N GLN A 22 -34.63 9.03 -34.14
CA GLN A 22 -33.62 10.05 -34.35
C GLN A 22 -32.76 10.28 -33.10
N GLN A 23 -33.38 10.26 -31.91
CA GLN A 23 -32.66 10.37 -30.65
C GLN A 23 -31.78 9.14 -30.37
N LEU A 24 -32.24 7.94 -30.73
CA LEU A 24 -31.44 6.71 -30.67
C LEU A 24 -30.20 6.78 -31.57
N LEU A 25 -30.34 7.25 -32.81
CA LEU A 25 -29.22 7.44 -33.74
C LEU A 25 -28.19 8.46 -33.22
N GLN A 26 -28.66 9.54 -32.59
CA GLN A 26 -27.78 10.53 -31.95
C GLN A 26 -27.01 9.92 -30.78
N ASN A 27 -27.69 9.14 -29.93
CA ASN A 27 -27.05 8.44 -28.82
C ASN A 27 -26.01 7.43 -29.33
N GLU A 28 -26.32 6.67 -30.38
CA GLU A 28 -25.38 5.72 -30.98
C GLU A 28 -24.13 6.42 -31.53
N ALA A 29 -24.29 7.56 -32.20
CA ALA A 29 -23.18 8.37 -32.68
C ALA A 29 -22.30 8.91 -31.53
N GLU A 30 -22.93 9.40 -30.45
CA GLU A 30 -22.23 9.82 -29.23
C GLU A 30 -21.44 8.68 -28.59
N PHE A 31 -22.04 7.48 -28.49
CA PHE A 31 -21.37 6.29 -27.96
C PHE A 31 -20.15 5.89 -28.80
N LEU A 32 -20.27 5.93 -30.13
CA LEU A 32 -19.14 5.65 -31.02
C LEU A 32 -18.02 6.68 -30.88
N ARG A 33 -18.36 7.97 -30.71
CA ARG A 33 -17.39 9.04 -30.46
C ARG A 33 -16.65 8.80 -29.14
N LEU A 34 -17.38 8.49 -28.07
CA LEU A 34 -16.80 8.25 -26.74
C LEU A 34 -15.87 7.02 -26.73
N ASN A 35 -16.28 5.94 -27.40
CA ASN A 35 -15.45 4.74 -27.52
C ASN A 35 -14.12 5.03 -28.26
N SER A 36 -14.18 5.79 -29.35
CA SER A 36 -12.97 6.22 -30.07
C SER A 36 -12.03 7.07 -29.20
N GLU A 37 -12.59 7.95 -28.36
CA GLU A 37 -11.84 8.77 -27.41
C GLU A 37 -11.17 7.91 -26.31
N ILE A 38 -11.89 6.90 -25.81
CA ILE A 38 -11.35 5.91 -24.84
C ILE A 38 -10.22 5.09 -25.46
N ASP A 39 -10.35 4.65 -26.71
CA ASP A 39 -9.32 3.88 -27.41
C ASP A 39 -8.05 4.71 -27.62
N LEU A 40 -8.19 5.99 -28.00
CA LEU A 40 -7.07 6.93 -28.13
C LEU A 40 -6.38 7.18 -26.78
N ALA A 41 -7.16 7.38 -25.70
CA ALA A 41 -6.62 7.56 -24.36
C ALA A 41 -5.87 6.31 -23.87
N THR A 42 -6.42 5.12 -24.14
CA THR A 42 -5.82 3.83 -23.80
C THR A 42 -4.50 3.63 -24.54
N LYS A 43 -4.47 3.96 -25.84
CA LYS A 43 -3.25 3.92 -26.64
C LYS A 43 -2.17 4.86 -26.09
N GLY A 44 -2.53 6.09 -25.73
CA GLY A 44 -1.60 7.06 -25.13
C GLY A 44 -1.08 6.63 -23.76
N LEU A 45 -1.92 5.95 -22.95
CA LEU A 45 -1.47 5.38 -21.67
C LEU A 45 -0.48 4.24 -21.88
N MET A 46 -0.75 3.33 -22.82
CA MET A 46 0.16 2.23 -23.17
C MET A 46 1.52 2.75 -23.66
N GLU A 47 1.54 3.83 -24.43
CA GLU A 47 2.78 4.45 -24.90
C GLU A 47 3.62 5.04 -23.76
N ARG A 48 2.98 5.73 -22.80
CA ARG A 48 3.66 6.20 -21.58
C ARG A 48 4.20 5.06 -20.73
N VAL A 49 3.43 3.98 -20.56
CA VAL A 49 3.89 2.78 -19.84
C VAL A 49 5.12 2.19 -20.53
N ASN A 50 5.11 2.11 -21.86
CA ASN A 50 6.26 1.60 -22.61
C ASN A 50 7.50 2.50 -22.47
N GLN A 51 7.34 3.83 -22.45
CA GLN A 51 8.44 4.76 -22.18
C GLN A 51 9.03 4.55 -20.78
N VAL A 52 8.19 4.41 -19.74
CA VAL A 52 8.65 4.15 -18.37
C VAL A 52 9.41 2.82 -18.29
N MET A 53 8.90 1.78 -18.94
CA MET A 53 9.57 0.47 -19.01
C MET A 53 10.94 0.56 -19.69
N GLN A 54 11.05 1.33 -20.79
CA GLN A 54 12.34 1.54 -21.47
C GLN A 54 13.33 2.30 -20.59
N HIS A 55 12.89 3.35 -19.88
CA HIS A 55 13.74 4.08 -18.93
C HIS A 55 14.25 3.18 -17.80
N GLN A 56 13.40 2.34 -17.22
CA GLN A 56 13.81 1.39 -16.19
C GLN A 56 14.78 0.32 -16.71
N THR A 57 14.63 -0.09 -17.97
CA THR A 57 15.55 -1.06 -18.58
C THR A 57 16.93 -0.43 -18.82
N LEU A 58 16.97 0.81 -19.31
CA LEU A 58 18.23 1.55 -19.51
C LEU A 58 18.95 1.87 -18.19
N GLU A 59 18.22 2.16 -17.11
CA GLU A 59 18.80 2.36 -15.77
C GLU A 59 19.33 1.06 -15.14
N GLN A 60 18.86 -0.11 -15.58
CA GLN A 60 19.37 -1.40 -15.10
C GLN A 60 20.58 -1.93 -15.89
N GLU A 61 20.78 -1.48 -17.13
CA GLU A 61 21.91 -1.92 -17.97
C GLU A 61 23.21 -1.12 -17.73
N GLU A 62 23.16 0.03 -17.05
CA GLU A 62 24.39 0.70 -16.58
C GLU A 62 24.77 0.23 -15.16
N PRO A 63 25.79 -0.63 -14.99
CA PRO A 63 26.32 -0.90 -13.66
C PRO A 63 26.82 0.42 -13.06
N PRO A 64 26.57 0.69 -11.76
CA PRO A 64 26.99 1.93 -11.14
C PRO A 64 28.50 2.11 -11.31
N LYS A 65 28.91 3.17 -12.01
CA LYS A 65 30.32 3.56 -12.17
C LYS A 65 30.88 3.91 -10.80
N TRP A 66 31.51 2.93 -10.14
CA TRP A 66 32.31 3.10 -8.93
C TRP A 66 33.68 3.75 -9.21
N ASP A 67 33.76 4.69 -10.15
CA ASP A 67 35.04 5.35 -10.53
C ASP A 67 35.54 6.37 -9.50
N PHE A 68 34.88 6.51 -8.34
CA PHE A 68 35.25 7.51 -7.34
C PHE A 68 36.26 7.04 -6.27
N LEU A 69 36.70 5.77 -6.27
CA LEU A 69 37.58 5.24 -5.20
C LEU A 69 38.97 4.77 -5.64
N LYS A 70 39.37 4.93 -6.91
CA LYS A 70 40.71 4.53 -7.37
C LYS A 70 41.79 5.60 -7.31
N ASN A 71 41.47 6.87 -7.05
CA ASN A 71 42.45 7.96 -7.10
C ASN A 71 43.02 8.43 -5.75
N ASN A 72 42.88 7.67 -4.65
CA ASN A 72 43.42 8.08 -3.34
C ASN A 72 44.24 7.00 -2.61
N LYS A 73 44.83 6.04 -3.35
CA LYS A 73 45.62 4.96 -2.74
C LYS A 73 47.15 5.11 -2.84
N GLU A 74 47.68 6.21 -3.39
CA GLU A 74 49.13 6.39 -3.54
C GLU A 74 49.77 7.51 -2.71
N GLU A 75 49.02 8.30 -1.93
CA GLU A 75 49.62 9.33 -1.07
C GLU A 75 49.13 9.27 0.38
N ASN A 76 49.46 8.21 1.13
CA ASN A 76 49.69 8.31 2.58
C ASN A 76 50.26 7.02 3.19
N SER A 77 51.47 6.64 2.79
CA SER A 77 52.31 5.69 3.55
C SER A 77 53.21 6.44 4.53
N LYS A 78 52.61 6.99 5.61
CA LYS A 78 53.32 7.49 6.81
C LYS A 78 52.34 7.75 7.96
N GLY A 79 51.51 6.75 8.27
CA GLY A 79 50.84 6.67 9.57
C GLY A 79 51.77 6.03 10.61
N PRO A 80 51.71 6.44 11.89
CA PRO A 80 52.51 5.80 12.94
C PRO A 80 52.06 4.36 13.14
N ASP A 81 53.01 3.43 13.20
CA ASP A 81 52.80 2.04 13.64
C ASP A 81 52.21 2.09 15.05
N LEU A 82 50.89 1.90 15.15
CA LEU A 82 50.21 1.63 16.41
C LEU A 82 50.14 0.12 16.55
N SER A 83 50.67 -0.40 17.66
CA SER A 83 50.65 -1.83 17.92
C SER A 83 49.20 -2.30 18.08
N GLU A 84 48.93 -3.56 17.78
CA GLU A 84 47.59 -4.17 17.90
C GLU A 84 47.02 -4.00 19.33
N SER A 85 47.89 -3.92 20.33
CA SER A 85 47.56 -3.60 21.73
C SER A 85 47.05 -2.17 21.95
N ASP A 86 47.51 -1.19 21.16
CA ASP A 86 47.08 0.21 21.28
C ASP A 86 45.68 0.40 20.66
N ILE A 87 45.38 -0.38 19.62
CA ILE A 87 44.08 -0.43 18.97
C ILE A 87 43.06 -1.07 19.93
N GLU A 88 43.40 -2.20 20.55
CA GLU A 88 42.54 -2.87 21.53
C GLU A 88 42.24 -1.99 22.76
N LEU A 89 43.23 -1.26 23.26
CA LEU A 89 43.03 -0.34 24.38
C LEU A 89 42.13 0.85 24.00
N ALA A 90 42.20 1.33 22.76
CA ALA A 90 41.32 2.38 22.27
C ALA A 90 39.87 1.88 22.13
N TYR A 91 39.67 0.64 21.66
CA TYR A 91 38.34 0.03 21.59
C TYR A 91 37.72 -0.21 22.96
N GLU A 92 38.47 -0.72 23.94
CA GLU A 92 37.97 -0.94 25.31
C GLU A 92 37.57 0.40 25.98
N LYS A 93 38.39 1.44 25.79
CA LYS A 93 38.10 2.78 26.32
C LYS A 93 36.84 3.40 25.72
N ILE A 94 36.59 3.20 24.42
CA ILE A 94 35.36 3.66 23.77
C ILE A 94 34.15 2.84 24.27
N PHE A 95 34.32 1.52 24.44
CA PHE A 95 33.25 0.64 24.91
C PHE A 95 32.81 0.97 26.35
N ARG A 96 33.74 1.24 27.27
CA ARG A 96 33.43 1.70 28.64
C ARG A 96 32.78 3.08 28.68
N THR A 97 33.13 3.96 27.76
CA THR A 97 32.61 5.34 27.75
C THR A 97 31.20 5.40 27.17
N SER A 98 30.85 4.52 26.24
CA SER A 98 29.50 4.45 25.65
C SER A 98 28.52 3.58 26.44
N TYR A 99 28.99 2.65 27.29
CA TYR A 99 28.15 1.69 28.00
C TYR A 99 28.50 1.53 29.49
N GLY A 100 28.84 2.63 30.17
CA GLY A 100 29.07 2.64 31.61
C GLY A 100 27.82 2.29 32.43
N ASP A 101 27.97 1.26 33.26
CA ASP A 101 27.26 0.93 34.51
C ASP A 101 25.71 0.93 34.50
N LEU A 102 25.12 -0.14 33.96
CA LEU A 102 23.78 -0.58 34.34
C LEU A 102 23.85 -1.47 35.59
N PRO A 103 23.02 -1.23 36.62
CA PRO A 103 23.06 -2.01 37.86
C PRO A 103 22.58 -3.44 37.62
N ARG A 104 23.35 -4.37 38.18
CA ARG A 104 23.10 -5.82 38.19
C ARG A 104 21.78 -6.14 38.90
N ALA A 105 20.69 -6.24 38.14
CA ALA A 105 19.43 -6.78 38.61
C ALA A 105 19.53 -8.30 38.78
N GLY A 106 19.00 -8.76 39.92
CA GLY A 106 19.19 -10.09 40.46
C GLY A 106 18.46 -11.21 39.75
N ALA A 107 18.74 -12.40 40.29
CA ALA A 107 18.30 -13.71 39.86
C ALA A 107 16.78 -13.81 39.63
N GLY A 108 16.42 -14.38 38.48
CA GLY A 108 15.12 -14.94 38.18
C GLY A 108 15.32 -16.21 37.35
N SER A 109 14.77 -17.31 37.84
CA SER A 109 14.94 -18.69 37.36
C SER A 109 14.42 -18.95 35.94
N PRO A 110 14.81 -20.08 35.33
CA PRO A 110 14.50 -20.43 33.93
C PRO A 110 13.03 -20.82 33.76
N ILE A 111 12.39 -20.38 32.68
CA ILE A 111 11.10 -20.91 32.24
C ILE A 111 11.34 -21.65 30.94
N ASP A 112 10.89 -22.90 30.95
CA ASP A 112 11.05 -23.92 29.92
C ASP A 112 10.36 -23.55 28.60
N PHE A 113 11.04 -23.93 27.53
CA PHE A 113 10.54 -24.03 26.17
C PHE A 113 9.83 -25.37 26.03
N GLU A 114 8.51 -25.39 25.86
CA GLU A 114 7.82 -26.46 25.10
C GLU A 114 6.61 -25.93 24.33
N ASP A 115 6.62 -26.27 23.03
CA ASP A 115 5.52 -26.63 22.14
C ASP A 115 4.13 -26.00 22.32
N GLU A 116 3.73 -25.17 21.34
CA GLU A 116 2.34 -25.18 20.87
C GLU A 116 2.21 -24.77 19.39
N LYS A 117 2.52 -25.72 18.51
CA LYS A 117 1.97 -25.75 17.14
C LYS A 117 0.58 -26.38 17.19
N ASN A 118 -0.32 -25.83 16.39
CA ASN A 118 -1.70 -26.27 16.10
C ASN A 118 -2.79 -25.84 17.08
N ARG A 119 -3.48 -24.75 16.73
CA ARG A 119 -4.94 -24.64 16.88
C ARG A 119 -5.53 -23.65 15.87
N ILE A 120 -6.18 -24.23 14.86
CA ILE A 120 -7.25 -23.58 14.08
C ILE A 120 -8.47 -23.47 15.01
N PRO A 121 -9.23 -22.37 14.98
CA PRO A 121 -10.63 -22.45 15.35
C PRO A 121 -11.53 -22.04 14.16
N ASP A 122 -12.24 -23.03 13.63
CA ASP A 122 -13.48 -22.81 12.91
C ASP A 122 -14.63 -22.66 13.94
N ASN A 123 -15.48 -21.68 13.68
CA ASN A 123 -16.93 -21.65 13.97
C ASN A 123 -17.41 -21.63 15.43
N LEU A 124 -18.00 -20.49 15.86
CA LEU A 124 -19.46 -20.30 15.91
C LEU A 124 -19.88 -18.96 16.56
N CYS A 125 -20.77 -18.30 15.82
CA CYS A 125 -21.86 -17.41 16.23
C CYS A 125 -22.38 -17.57 17.67
N ASN A 126 -22.53 -16.48 18.45
CA ASN A 126 -23.80 -15.78 18.73
C ASN A 126 -23.63 -14.82 19.92
N GLY A 127 -24.20 -13.61 19.85
CA GLY A 127 -24.20 -12.68 20.98
C GLY A 127 -24.75 -11.30 20.63
N TYR A 128 -26.07 -11.18 20.61
CA TYR A 128 -26.82 -9.92 20.62
C TYR A 128 -26.54 -9.12 21.90
N THR A 129 -26.33 -7.80 21.77
CA THR A 129 -26.86 -6.80 22.71
C THR A 129 -27.15 -5.49 21.97
N GLU A 130 -28.40 -5.03 22.15
CA GLU A 130 -28.97 -3.74 21.74
C GLU A 130 -28.47 -2.56 22.60
N ASN A 131 -28.83 -1.34 22.15
CA ASN A 131 -28.78 0.02 22.75
C ASN A 131 -27.82 0.93 21.95
N GLY A 132 -28.27 1.82 21.04
CA GLY A 132 -29.05 3.06 21.24
C GLY A 132 -28.06 4.24 21.40
N ASN A 133 -28.10 5.42 20.76
CA ASN A 133 -29.02 6.17 19.89
C ASN A 133 -28.18 7.34 19.23
N PRO A 134 -28.69 8.47 18.66
CA PRO A 134 -28.45 8.84 17.26
C PRO A 134 -27.78 10.23 17.03
N GLY A 135 -27.40 10.52 15.78
CA GLY A 135 -27.10 11.88 15.28
C GLY A 135 -26.70 11.81 13.79
N SER A 136 -27.59 12.18 12.85
CA SER A 136 -27.71 13.52 12.21
C SER A 136 -26.40 13.94 11.50
N ASP A 137 -26.30 14.24 10.21
CA ASP A 137 -27.26 14.46 9.12
C ASP A 137 -26.58 14.24 7.75
N ASN A 138 -27.45 14.04 6.75
CA ASN A 138 -27.38 14.45 5.33
C ASN A 138 -27.06 13.46 4.19
N GLU A 139 -28.02 13.55 3.25
CA GLU A 139 -27.98 13.38 1.79
C GLU A 139 -28.36 12.04 1.14
N GLU A 140 -29.67 11.96 0.87
CA GLU A 140 -30.24 11.84 -0.48
C GLU A 140 -29.88 10.58 -1.30
N ALA A 141 -30.68 9.52 -1.12
CA ALA A 141 -30.84 8.49 -2.13
C ALA A 141 -32.30 8.01 -2.19
N LYS A 142 -32.99 8.44 -3.26
CA LYS A 142 -34.26 7.85 -3.70
C LYS A 142 -34.01 6.41 -4.13
N ALA A 143 -34.46 5.44 -3.35
CA ALA A 143 -34.54 4.04 -3.75
C ALA A 143 -35.95 3.50 -3.48
N THR A 144 -36.73 3.37 -4.55
CA THR A 144 -37.96 2.59 -4.60
C THR A 144 -37.63 1.12 -4.37
N ARG A 145 -37.84 0.62 -3.14
CA ARG A 145 -37.79 -0.82 -2.84
C ARG A 145 -39.22 -1.33 -2.60
N ASN A 146 -39.85 -1.74 -3.70
CA ASN A 146 -41.08 -2.53 -3.71
C ASN A 146 -40.71 -3.97 -3.30
N ASP A 147 -40.56 -4.20 -1.99
CA ASP A 147 -40.31 -5.51 -1.43
C ASP A 147 -41.63 -6.26 -1.24
N ARG A 148 -42.26 -6.61 -2.36
CA ARG A 148 -43.30 -7.64 -2.38
C ARG A 148 -42.63 -8.99 -2.52
N ASN A 149 -42.25 -9.51 -1.37
CA ASN A 149 -41.95 -10.91 -1.09
C ASN A 149 -43.16 -11.79 -1.49
N TRP A 150 -43.27 -12.14 -2.76
CA TRP A 150 -44.14 -13.21 -3.21
C TRP A 150 -43.35 -14.51 -3.12
N LYS A 151 -43.35 -15.14 -1.95
CA LYS A 151 -43.10 -16.57 -1.83
C LYS A 151 -44.13 -17.28 -2.71
N LEU A 152 -43.74 -17.64 -3.94
CA LEU A 152 -44.51 -18.56 -4.75
C LEU A 152 -44.38 -19.94 -4.09
N CYS A 153 -45.36 -20.25 -3.26
CA CYS A 153 -45.59 -21.58 -2.74
C CYS A 153 -45.69 -22.56 -3.91
N HIS A 154 -44.86 -23.60 -3.84
CA HIS A 154 -45.18 -24.98 -4.14
C HIS A 154 -45.98 -25.25 -5.42
N SER A 155 -45.26 -25.82 -6.38
CA SER A 155 -45.69 -26.89 -7.28
C SER A 155 -47.06 -27.51 -6.96
N ALA A 156 -48.14 -26.89 -7.43
CA ALA A 156 -49.34 -27.62 -7.77
C ALA A 156 -49.07 -28.22 -9.15
N LYS A 157 -48.69 -29.50 -9.18
CA LYS A 157 -48.83 -30.32 -10.38
C LYS A 157 -50.31 -30.23 -10.76
N ILE A 158 -50.63 -29.42 -11.76
CA ILE A 158 -51.92 -29.55 -12.45
C ILE A 158 -51.77 -30.81 -13.30
N THR A 159 -52.06 -31.95 -12.68
CA THR A 159 -52.44 -33.15 -13.39
C THR A 159 -53.70 -32.80 -14.17
N VAL A 160 -53.55 -32.54 -15.46
CA VAL A 160 -54.66 -32.56 -16.39
C VAL A 160 -55.19 -33.99 -16.33
N ASN A 161 -56.33 -34.13 -15.66
CA ASN A 161 -57.04 -35.39 -15.57
C ASN A 161 -57.59 -35.64 -16.98
N GLU A 162 -56.85 -36.42 -17.78
CA GLU A 162 -57.36 -37.00 -19.01
C GLU A 162 -58.55 -37.89 -18.62
N GLY A 163 -59.75 -37.34 -18.76
CA GLY A 163 -60.98 -38.07 -18.49
C GLY A 163 -61.00 -39.36 -19.30
N PRO A 164 -61.43 -40.49 -18.71
CA PRO A 164 -61.46 -41.76 -19.42
C PRO A 164 -62.33 -41.64 -20.67
N GLY A 165 -61.70 -41.87 -21.82
CA GLY A 165 -62.36 -41.97 -23.11
C GLY A 165 -63.54 -42.93 -23.01
N PHE A 166 -64.72 -42.45 -23.38
CA PHE A 166 -65.97 -43.18 -23.36
C PHE A 166 -65.89 -44.32 -24.40
N MET A 167 -65.40 -45.49 -24.01
CA MET A 167 -65.46 -46.70 -24.83
C MET A 167 -66.87 -47.27 -24.78
N LEU A 168 -67.68 -46.95 -25.79
CA LEU A 168 -68.89 -47.71 -26.13
C LEU A 168 -68.46 -49.06 -26.75
N SER A 169 -67.97 -49.98 -25.92
CA SER A 169 -67.84 -51.39 -26.25
C SER A 169 -69.15 -52.10 -25.88
N GLY A 170 -69.76 -52.74 -26.87
CA GLY A 170 -71.19 -53.04 -26.86
C GLY A 170 -71.64 -54.25 -26.05
N LYS A 171 -72.95 -54.48 -26.17
CA LYS A 171 -73.60 -55.81 -26.23
C LYS A 171 -75.01 -55.59 -26.77
N LEU A 172 -75.21 -55.84 -28.07
CA LEU A 172 -76.54 -56.07 -28.63
C LEU A 172 -77.05 -57.40 -28.06
N THR A 173 -77.90 -57.34 -27.04
CA THR A 173 -78.70 -58.50 -26.64
C THR A 173 -79.82 -58.68 -27.66
N LYS A 174 -79.72 -59.74 -28.47
CA LYS A 174 -80.81 -60.27 -29.30
C LYS A 174 -81.98 -60.65 -28.39
N ASN A 175 -82.96 -59.77 -28.24
CA ASN A 175 -84.28 -60.15 -27.76
C ASN A 175 -85.17 -60.44 -28.96
N LYS A 176 -85.26 -61.73 -29.26
CA LYS A 176 -86.24 -62.32 -30.18
C LYS A 176 -87.50 -62.56 -29.35
N SER A 177 -88.48 -61.66 -29.42
CA SER A 177 -89.83 -61.92 -28.91
C SER A 177 -90.87 -61.41 -29.91
N GLU A 178 -91.34 -62.38 -30.70
CA GLU A 178 -92.73 -62.62 -31.05
C GLU A 178 -93.55 -61.53 -31.75
N ALA A 179 -93.80 -61.85 -33.02
CA ALA A 179 -94.87 -61.30 -33.83
C ALA A 179 -96.24 -61.56 -33.19
N LYS A 180 -96.87 -60.50 -32.69
CA LYS A 180 -98.33 -60.32 -32.67
C LYS A 180 -98.61 -58.85 -32.40
N SER A 181 -99.59 -58.29 -33.09
CA SER A 181 -100.04 -56.89 -33.02
C SER A 181 -99.29 -55.88 -33.91
N LYS A 182 -99.25 -56.14 -35.22
CA LYS A 182 -98.97 -55.09 -36.22
C LYS A 182 -100.12 -54.05 -36.30
N ASP A 183 -101.34 -54.43 -35.93
CA ASP A 183 -102.52 -53.56 -36.10
C ASP A 183 -102.70 -52.53 -34.98
N LYS A 184 -102.31 -52.81 -33.71
CA LYS A 184 -102.40 -51.79 -32.63
C LYS A 184 -101.30 -50.73 -32.69
N ILE A 185 -100.18 -51.01 -33.35
CA ILE A 185 -99.07 -50.05 -33.44
C ILE A 185 -99.39 -48.97 -34.48
N LEU A 186 -100.13 -49.31 -35.54
CA LEU A 186 -100.50 -48.37 -36.59
C LEU A 186 -101.41 -47.26 -36.06
N GLU A 187 -102.30 -47.57 -35.12
CA GLU A 187 -103.27 -46.61 -34.56
C GLU A 187 -102.66 -45.67 -33.51
N ALA A 188 -101.50 -45.99 -32.92
CA ALA A 188 -100.80 -45.14 -31.95
C ALA A 188 -99.79 -44.16 -32.58
N VAL A 189 -99.45 -44.35 -33.86
CA VAL A 189 -98.40 -43.59 -34.57
C VAL A 189 -98.98 -42.62 -35.61
N LEU A 190 -100.25 -42.82 -36.00
CA LEU A 190 -100.97 -41.99 -36.95
C LEU A 190 -101.67 -40.83 -36.20
N PRO A 191 -101.40 -39.57 -36.55
CA PRO A 191 -102.12 -38.44 -35.97
C PRO A 191 -103.63 -38.57 -36.23
N GLU A 192 -104.46 -38.19 -35.24
CA GLU A 192 -105.93 -38.27 -35.27
C GLU A 192 -106.57 -37.67 -36.55
N SER A 193 -105.87 -36.72 -37.19
CA SER A 193 -106.26 -36.07 -38.45
C SER A 193 -106.30 -36.98 -39.69
N LEU A 194 -105.85 -38.24 -39.57
CA LEU A 194 -105.86 -39.24 -40.66
C LEU A 194 -107.00 -40.27 -40.56
N LYS A 195 -107.83 -40.24 -39.50
CA LYS A 195 -109.01 -41.10 -39.38
C LYS A 195 -110.10 -40.67 -40.37
N GLY A 196 -110.31 -41.46 -41.42
CA GLY A 196 -111.32 -41.22 -42.47
C GLY A 196 -110.77 -40.87 -43.86
N MET A 197 -109.45 -40.74 -44.01
CA MET A 197 -108.80 -40.59 -45.32
C MET A 197 -108.61 -41.96 -46.02
N GLY A 198 -108.87 -42.03 -47.33
CA GLY A 198 -108.63 -43.25 -48.13
C GLY A 198 -107.18 -43.71 -48.11
N GLN A 199 -106.93 -45.02 -48.33
CA GLN A 199 -105.61 -45.66 -48.20
C GLN A 199 -104.49 -44.96 -49.00
N GLU A 200 -104.80 -44.39 -50.17
CA GLU A 200 -103.84 -43.63 -50.97
C GLU A 200 -103.34 -42.35 -50.28
N ASN A 201 -104.19 -41.67 -49.53
CA ASN A 201 -103.83 -40.46 -48.78
C ASN A 201 -102.91 -40.79 -47.59
N ILE A 202 -103.14 -41.92 -46.92
CA ILE A 202 -102.29 -42.43 -45.83
C ILE A 202 -100.90 -42.81 -46.37
N ILE A 203 -100.83 -43.50 -47.52
CA ILE A 203 -99.56 -43.84 -48.19
C ILE A 203 -98.79 -42.57 -48.59
N ARG A 204 -99.48 -41.54 -49.08
CA ARG A 204 -98.86 -40.26 -49.44
C ARG A 204 -98.28 -39.54 -48.22
N PHE A 205 -99.01 -39.51 -47.10
CA PHE A 205 -98.54 -38.96 -45.83
C PHE A 205 -97.32 -39.70 -45.29
N LEU A 206 -97.35 -41.04 -45.26
CA LEU A 206 -96.22 -41.84 -44.78
C LEU A 206 -94.97 -41.65 -45.67
N LYS A 207 -95.13 -41.60 -46.99
CA LYS A 207 -94.03 -41.27 -47.92
C LYS A 207 -93.46 -39.86 -47.70
N ALA A 208 -94.30 -38.90 -47.32
CA ALA A 208 -93.84 -37.55 -46.96
C ALA A 208 -93.08 -37.56 -45.63
N LYS A 209 -93.56 -38.28 -44.61
CA LYS A 209 -92.88 -38.43 -43.32
C LYS A 209 -91.53 -39.14 -43.47
N VAL A 210 -91.44 -40.18 -44.29
CA VAL A 210 -90.17 -40.86 -44.59
C VAL A 210 -89.19 -39.93 -45.30
N ARG A 211 -89.64 -39.14 -46.28
CA ARG A 211 -88.79 -38.12 -46.94
C ARG A 211 -88.31 -37.05 -45.96
N MET A 212 -89.21 -36.49 -45.16
CA MET A 212 -88.86 -35.50 -44.13
C MET A 212 -87.86 -36.08 -43.12
N MET A 213 -88.04 -37.33 -42.66
CA MET A 213 -87.09 -37.98 -41.75
C MET A 213 -85.75 -38.27 -42.42
N ALA A 214 -85.74 -38.64 -43.71
CA ALA A 214 -84.50 -38.84 -44.47
C ALA A 214 -83.73 -37.52 -44.66
N GLU A 215 -84.43 -36.42 -44.99
CA GLU A 215 -83.87 -35.07 -45.06
C GLU A 215 -83.32 -34.62 -43.69
N GLN A 216 -84.07 -34.84 -42.60
CA GLN A 216 -83.59 -34.54 -41.25
C GLN A 216 -82.34 -35.35 -40.89
N LEU A 217 -82.27 -36.62 -41.27
CA LEU A 217 -81.12 -37.49 -41.02
C LEU A 217 -79.91 -37.05 -41.84
N GLU A 218 -80.11 -36.64 -43.10
CA GLU A 218 -79.06 -36.08 -43.96
C GLU A 218 -78.52 -34.75 -43.41
N VAL A 219 -79.38 -33.86 -42.91
CA VAL A 219 -78.99 -32.61 -42.24
C VAL A 219 -78.16 -32.92 -40.99
N LEU A 220 -78.62 -33.83 -40.13
CA LEU A 220 -77.89 -34.24 -38.92
C LEU A 220 -76.53 -34.87 -39.26
N GLN A 221 -76.46 -35.70 -40.30
CA GLN A 221 -75.19 -36.29 -40.77
C GLN A 221 -74.23 -35.23 -41.32
N SER A 222 -74.75 -34.23 -42.04
CA SER A 222 -73.95 -33.09 -42.50
C SER A 222 -73.41 -32.30 -41.31
N ASP A 223 -74.24 -32.03 -40.30
CA ASP A 223 -73.83 -31.26 -39.13
C ASP A 223 -72.85 -32.05 -38.24
N GLU A 224 -73.04 -33.36 -38.09
CA GLU A 224 -72.08 -34.24 -37.42
C GLU A 224 -70.70 -34.19 -38.10
N LYS A 225 -70.65 -34.23 -39.44
CA LYS A 225 -69.39 -34.08 -40.19
C LYS A 225 -68.74 -32.72 -39.91
N LYS A 226 -69.49 -31.62 -39.94
CA LYS A 226 -68.96 -30.28 -39.61
C LYS A 226 -68.44 -30.20 -38.18
N HIS A 227 -69.13 -30.81 -37.22
CA HIS A 227 -68.69 -30.87 -35.83
C HIS A 227 -67.39 -31.68 -35.68
N ILE A 228 -67.25 -32.82 -36.39
CA ILE A 228 -66.01 -33.61 -36.40
C ILE A 228 -64.85 -32.80 -37.00
N GLU A 229 -65.06 -32.10 -38.11
CA GLU A 229 -64.05 -31.22 -38.71
C GLU A 229 -63.64 -30.11 -37.72
N LYS A 230 -64.61 -29.48 -37.05
CA LYS A 230 -64.32 -28.45 -36.06
C LYS A 230 -63.56 -28.98 -34.85
N ILE A 231 -63.87 -30.20 -34.39
CA ILE A 231 -63.12 -30.86 -33.30
C ILE A 231 -61.66 -31.08 -33.73
N LYS A 232 -61.42 -31.54 -34.96
CA LYS A 232 -60.04 -31.74 -35.47
C LYS A 232 -59.27 -30.43 -35.55
N GLU A 233 -59.90 -29.36 -36.04
CA GLU A 233 -59.31 -28.03 -36.09
C GLU A 233 -58.93 -27.54 -34.69
N LEU A 234 -59.86 -27.62 -33.73
CA LEU A 234 -59.62 -27.22 -32.34
C LEU A 234 -58.54 -28.09 -31.66
N GLN A 235 -58.44 -29.37 -31.99
CA GLN A 235 -57.37 -30.24 -31.52
C GLN A 235 -56.01 -29.80 -32.06
N SER A 236 -55.91 -29.49 -33.37
CA SER A 236 -54.69 -28.97 -33.97
C SER A 236 -54.28 -27.61 -33.38
N ASP A 237 -55.25 -26.72 -33.13
CA ASP A 237 -54.99 -25.43 -32.51
C ASP A 237 -54.52 -25.57 -31.07
N ARG A 238 -55.14 -26.47 -30.29
CA ARG A 238 -54.70 -26.81 -28.93
C ARG A 238 -53.26 -27.29 -28.95
N ASP A 239 -52.92 -28.21 -29.85
CA ASP A 239 -51.57 -28.80 -29.92
C ASP A 239 -50.53 -27.73 -30.25
N ARG A 240 -50.81 -26.86 -31.23
CA ARG A 240 -49.96 -25.69 -31.55
C ARG A 240 -49.75 -24.77 -30.35
N VAL A 241 -50.83 -24.42 -29.64
CA VAL A 241 -50.74 -23.55 -28.46
C VAL A 241 -49.96 -24.22 -27.33
N THR A 242 -50.08 -25.54 -27.16
CA THR A 242 -49.30 -26.27 -26.15
C THR A 242 -47.80 -26.31 -26.48
N GLU A 243 -47.43 -26.51 -27.75
CA GLU A 243 -46.04 -26.45 -28.17
C GLU A 243 -45.45 -25.06 -27.97
N ASP A 244 -46.18 -24.00 -28.33
CA ASP A 244 -45.72 -22.63 -28.14
C ASP A 244 -45.61 -22.29 -26.66
N ARG A 245 -46.56 -22.70 -25.82
CA ARG A 245 -46.46 -22.59 -24.36
C ARG A 245 -45.17 -23.24 -23.85
N ASP A 246 -44.85 -24.45 -24.31
CA ASP A 246 -43.66 -25.18 -23.85
C ASP A 246 -42.36 -24.51 -24.30
N LYS A 247 -42.31 -23.96 -25.53
CA LYS A 247 -41.20 -23.13 -26.02
C LYS A 247 -41.02 -21.88 -25.14
N TRP A 248 -42.10 -21.16 -24.84
CA TRP A 248 -42.04 -19.97 -23.99
C TRP A 248 -41.59 -20.30 -22.56
N ILE A 249 -42.03 -21.44 -22.00
CA ILE A 249 -41.57 -21.91 -20.69
C ILE A 249 -40.07 -22.21 -20.72
N GLN A 250 -39.58 -22.91 -21.75
CA GLN A 250 -38.15 -23.19 -21.89
C GLN A 250 -37.32 -21.90 -22.00
N GLN A 251 -37.76 -20.95 -22.84
CA GLN A 251 -37.08 -19.67 -23.00
C GLN A 251 -37.10 -18.84 -21.71
N ALA A 252 -38.21 -18.81 -20.98
CA ALA A 252 -38.30 -18.14 -19.69
C ALA A 252 -37.35 -18.75 -18.64
N ASN A 253 -37.23 -20.08 -18.61
CA ASN A 253 -36.29 -20.77 -17.73
C ASN A 253 -34.83 -20.47 -18.10
N MET A 254 -34.49 -20.43 -19.39
CA MET A 254 -33.15 -20.04 -19.84
C MET A 254 -32.82 -18.60 -19.45
N ALA A 255 -33.74 -17.66 -19.68
CA ALA A 255 -33.57 -16.26 -19.30
C ALA A 255 -33.41 -16.09 -17.78
N LYS A 256 -34.21 -16.81 -16.99
CA LYS A 256 -34.09 -16.83 -15.52
C LYS A 256 -32.71 -17.32 -15.06
N ASN A 257 -32.19 -18.39 -15.65
CA ASN A 257 -30.87 -18.93 -15.30
C ASN A 257 -29.73 -17.97 -15.70
N VAL A 258 -29.88 -17.22 -16.79
CA VAL A 258 -28.93 -16.16 -17.18
C VAL A 258 -28.98 -15.00 -16.17
N LEU A 259 -30.18 -14.58 -15.78
CA LEU A 259 -30.37 -13.49 -14.82
C LEU A 259 -29.74 -13.81 -13.45
N VAL A 260 -29.97 -15.01 -12.91
CA VAL A 260 -29.35 -15.45 -11.66
C VAL A 260 -27.82 -15.47 -11.75
N ARG A 261 -27.24 -15.91 -12.88
CA ARG A 261 -25.79 -15.87 -13.09
C ARG A 261 -25.24 -14.44 -13.12
N HIS A 262 -25.92 -13.52 -13.78
CA HIS A 262 -25.52 -12.12 -13.81
C HIS A 262 -25.66 -11.43 -12.45
N GLU A 263 -26.70 -11.75 -11.67
CA GLU A 263 -26.84 -11.26 -10.29
C GLU A 263 -25.68 -11.74 -9.40
N GLN A 264 -25.30 -13.01 -9.50
CA GLN A 264 -24.14 -13.55 -8.78
C GLN A 264 -22.83 -12.86 -9.19
N GLN A 265 -22.63 -12.64 -10.49
CA GLN A 265 -21.46 -11.92 -11.01
C GLN A 265 -21.43 -10.48 -10.49
N ALA A 266 -22.55 -9.75 -10.57
CA ALA A 266 -22.66 -8.39 -10.08
C ALA A 266 -22.35 -8.31 -8.57
N SER A 267 -22.92 -9.22 -7.77
CA SER A 267 -22.64 -9.31 -6.33
C SER A 267 -21.14 -9.55 -6.06
N SER A 268 -20.50 -10.47 -6.79
CA SER A 268 -19.07 -10.75 -6.64
C SER A 268 -18.18 -9.55 -6.99
N ILE A 269 -18.55 -8.78 -8.02
CA ILE A 269 -17.84 -7.57 -8.44
C ILE A 269 -17.96 -6.48 -7.37
N VAL A 270 -19.16 -6.30 -6.79
CA VAL A 270 -19.40 -5.33 -5.72
C VAL A 270 -18.54 -5.66 -4.49
N VAL A 271 -18.49 -6.92 -4.06
CA VAL A 271 -17.65 -7.34 -2.94
C VAL A 271 -16.17 -7.10 -3.24
N ARG A 272 -15.70 -7.45 -4.43
CA ARG A 272 -14.31 -7.20 -4.84
C ARG A 272 -13.98 -5.70 -4.86
N MET A 273 -14.89 -4.87 -5.36
CA MET A 273 -14.74 -3.41 -5.36
C MET A 273 -14.62 -2.86 -3.94
N GLN A 274 -15.47 -3.31 -3.01
CA GLN A 274 -15.42 -2.90 -1.61
C GLN A 274 -14.10 -3.28 -0.94
N ASN A 275 -13.58 -4.50 -1.20
CA ASN A 275 -12.28 -4.94 -0.69
C ASN A 275 -11.13 -4.07 -1.22
N ILE A 276 -11.11 -3.81 -2.54
CA ILE A 276 -10.09 -2.94 -3.15
C ILE A 276 -10.18 -1.51 -2.61
N GLN A 277 -11.40 -1.01 -2.35
CA GLN A 277 -11.59 0.32 -1.77
C GLN A 277 -11.08 0.39 -0.33
N ALA A 278 -11.32 -0.65 0.48
CA ALA A 278 -10.81 -0.76 1.83
C ALA A 278 -9.27 -0.83 1.86
N GLU A 279 -8.67 -1.64 0.99
CA GLU A 279 -7.22 -1.75 0.83
C GLU A 279 -6.60 -0.42 0.38
N ASN A 280 -7.18 0.25 -0.61
CA ASN A 280 -6.74 1.59 -1.01
C ASN A 280 -6.82 2.60 0.15
N GLY A 281 -7.86 2.52 0.98
CA GLY A 281 -7.99 3.34 2.18
C GLY A 281 -6.93 3.03 3.24
N HIS A 282 -6.52 1.76 3.37
CA HIS A 282 -5.41 1.35 4.23
C HIS A 282 -4.06 1.85 3.69
N LEU A 283 -3.77 1.61 2.42
CA LEU A 283 -2.51 2.02 1.77
C LEU A 283 -2.33 3.54 1.81
N LYS A 284 -3.39 4.33 1.58
CA LYS A 284 -3.34 5.79 1.72
C LYS A 284 -2.93 6.24 3.13
N ARG A 285 -3.43 5.57 4.17
CA ARG A 285 -3.06 5.88 5.57
C ARG A 285 -1.60 5.52 5.85
N GLU A 286 -1.12 4.38 5.35
CA GLU A 286 0.29 3.98 5.52
C GLU A 286 1.24 4.94 4.79
N VAL A 287 0.88 5.41 3.59
CA VAL A 287 1.65 6.43 2.87
C VAL A 287 1.76 7.72 3.67
N GLU A 288 0.66 8.20 4.26
CA GLU A 288 0.69 9.43 5.08
C GLU A 288 1.49 9.25 6.38
N LYS A 289 1.47 8.06 6.97
CA LYS A 289 2.31 7.72 8.12
C LYS A 289 3.80 7.73 7.74
N LEU A 290 4.18 7.03 6.67
CA LEU A 290 5.56 6.98 6.18
C LEU A 290 6.09 8.37 5.79
N LYS A 291 5.26 9.23 5.18
CA LYS A 291 5.63 10.63 4.90
C LYS A 291 5.96 11.42 6.17
N LYS A 292 5.20 11.23 7.26
CA LYS A 292 5.46 11.88 8.54
C LYS A 292 6.76 11.37 9.17
N GLU A 293 6.97 10.07 9.16
CA GLU A 293 8.21 9.43 9.65
C GLU A 293 9.44 9.92 8.86
N LEU A 294 9.36 9.99 7.53
CA LEU A 294 10.41 10.53 6.67
C LEU A 294 10.72 11.98 7.05
N LYS A 295 9.70 12.83 7.22
CA LYS A 295 9.91 14.24 7.60
C LYS A 295 10.62 14.36 8.96
N GLN A 296 10.25 13.53 9.93
CA GLN A 296 10.91 13.49 11.23
C GLN A 296 12.36 13.03 11.11
N ALA A 297 12.62 11.94 10.38
CA ALA A 297 13.95 11.42 10.15
C ALA A 297 14.87 12.45 9.48
N THR A 298 14.38 13.14 8.44
CA THR A 298 15.12 14.23 7.78
C THR A 298 15.45 15.37 8.74
N GLN A 299 14.51 15.75 9.61
CA GLN A 299 14.76 16.79 10.62
C GLN A 299 15.83 16.36 11.64
N TYR A 300 15.77 15.12 12.13
CA TYR A 300 16.78 14.58 13.04
C TYR A 300 18.16 14.50 12.35
N SER A 301 18.20 14.04 11.10
CA SER A 301 19.43 13.99 10.31
C SER A 301 20.05 15.38 10.15
N GLY A 302 19.26 16.39 9.76
CA GLY A 302 19.75 17.76 9.64
C GLY A 302 20.25 18.35 10.97
N SER A 303 19.59 18.03 12.09
CA SER A 303 20.07 18.43 13.42
C SER A 303 21.42 17.79 13.78
N ASN A 304 21.58 16.50 13.48
CA ASN A 304 22.82 15.77 13.73
C ASN A 304 23.96 16.28 12.84
N GLU A 305 23.68 16.60 11.58
CA GLU A 305 24.66 17.19 10.66
C GLU A 305 25.18 18.54 11.17
N VAL A 306 24.31 19.41 11.67
CA VAL A 306 24.73 20.69 12.29
C VAL A 306 25.62 20.45 13.52
N ARG A 307 25.28 19.48 14.38
CA ARG A 307 26.10 19.14 15.55
C ARG A 307 27.46 18.56 15.15
N LEU A 308 27.47 17.70 14.14
CA LEU A 308 28.68 17.11 13.59
C LEU A 308 29.60 18.19 13.03
N ASN A 309 29.07 19.11 12.21
CA ASN A 309 29.84 20.21 11.63
C ASN A 309 30.45 21.12 12.71
N ARG A 310 29.70 21.43 13.79
CA ARG A 310 30.26 22.18 14.93
C ARG A 310 31.41 21.44 15.61
N SER A 311 31.26 20.13 15.83
CA SER A 311 32.32 19.32 16.43
C SER A 311 33.57 19.26 15.53
N ILE A 312 33.39 19.16 14.21
CA ILE A 312 34.49 19.22 13.23
C ILE A 312 35.19 20.58 13.31
N GLU A 313 34.46 21.69 13.34
CA GLU A 313 35.04 23.03 13.48
C GLU A 313 35.83 23.19 14.80
N GLU A 314 35.32 22.65 15.90
CA GLU A 314 36.02 22.67 17.20
C GLU A 314 37.31 21.84 17.17
N VAL A 315 37.28 20.65 16.59
CA VAL A 315 38.48 19.81 16.41
C VAL A 315 39.51 20.54 15.57
N GLU A 316 39.09 21.24 14.52
CA GLU A 316 39.97 21.99 13.62
C GLU A 316 40.62 23.17 14.35
N LYS A 317 39.85 23.90 15.17
CA LYS A 317 40.37 24.95 16.05
C LYS A 317 41.40 24.40 17.05
N LEU A 318 41.11 23.27 17.69
CA LEU A 318 42.02 22.64 18.64
C LEU A 318 43.32 22.16 17.97
N LYS A 319 43.25 21.61 16.76
CA LYS A 319 44.44 21.22 15.97
C LYS A 319 45.32 22.43 15.66
N VAL A 320 44.72 23.57 15.28
CA VAL A 320 45.47 24.81 15.03
C VAL A 320 46.12 25.31 16.32
N SER A 321 45.38 25.37 17.43
CA SER A 321 45.90 25.80 18.74
C SER A 321 47.03 24.89 19.22
N LEU A 322 46.92 23.57 19.03
CA LEU A 322 47.98 22.61 19.37
C LEU A 322 49.25 22.84 18.53
N ARG A 323 49.11 23.11 17.23
CA ARG A 323 50.26 23.41 16.36
C ARG A 323 50.96 24.69 16.81
N GLN A 324 50.19 25.73 17.15
CA GLN A 324 50.75 26.98 17.67
C GLN A 324 51.49 26.76 18.99
N ALA A 325 50.87 26.07 19.95
CA ALA A 325 51.49 25.79 21.24
C ALA A 325 52.81 24.99 21.11
N LYS A 326 52.86 24.02 20.20
CA LYS A 326 54.11 23.27 19.89
C LYS A 326 55.19 24.16 19.31
N GLN A 327 54.82 25.11 18.45
CA GLN A 327 55.76 26.06 17.86
C GLN A 327 56.28 27.03 18.94
N ASP A 328 55.39 27.58 19.78
CA ASP A 328 55.75 28.46 20.89
C ASP A 328 56.68 27.74 21.89
N GLU A 329 56.41 26.47 22.22
CA GLU A 329 57.27 25.66 23.08
C GLU A 329 58.68 25.49 22.48
N LYS A 330 58.77 25.23 21.17
CA LYS A 330 60.05 25.09 20.46
C LYS A 330 60.83 26.41 20.50
N ASP A 331 60.18 27.52 20.21
CA ASP A 331 60.81 28.84 20.19
C ASP A 331 61.25 29.27 21.59
N LEU A 332 60.45 28.99 22.62
CA LEU A 332 60.80 29.23 24.02
C LEU A 332 62.00 28.38 24.46
N ARG A 333 62.03 27.08 24.09
CA ARG A 333 63.17 26.20 24.36
C ARG A 333 64.45 26.70 23.70
N GLU A 334 64.37 27.17 22.45
CA GLU A 334 65.51 27.74 21.74
C GLU A 334 66.00 29.05 22.40
N ALA A 335 65.08 29.93 22.80
CA ALA A 335 65.39 31.17 23.51
C ALA A 335 66.08 30.89 24.85
N HIS A 336 65.58 29.93 25.64
CA HIS A 336 66.22 29.50 26.89
C HIS A 336 67.62 28.91 26.65
N ARG A 337 67.80 28.10 25.60
CA ARG A 337 69.11 27.54 25.25
C ARG A 337 70.10 28.66 24.93
N LYS A 338 69.73 29.60 24.05
CA LYS A 338 70.56 30.77 23.72
C LYS A 338 70.92 31.56 24.98
N LYS A 339 69.96 31.78 25.88
CA LYS A 339 70.21 32.52 27.11
C LYS A 339 71.16 31.79 28.07
N ALA A 340 71.02 30.47 28.19
CA ALA A 340 71.92 29.65 28.98
C ALA A 340 73.36 29.67 28.42
N GLU A 341 73.51 29.60 27.10
CA GLU A 341 74.81 29.72 26.42
C GLU A 341 75.45 31.10 26.65
N GLU A 342 74.68 32.19 26.53
CA GLU A 342 75.14 33.55 26.84
C GLU A 342 75.64 33.69 28.28
N LEU A 343 74.83 33.25 29.25
CA LEU A 343 75.18 33.33 30.68
C LEU A 343 76.39 32.46 31.01
N SER A 344 76.47 31.24 30.46
CA SER A 344 77.64 30.38 30.62
C SER A 344 78.90 31.03 30.06
N GLY A 345 78.81 31.68 28.89
CA GLY A 345 79.90 32.45 28.29
C GLY A 345 80.32 33.66 29.14
N ALA A 346 79.36 34.36 29.76
CA ALA A 346 79.64 35.47 30.68
C ALA A 346 80.36 34.97 31.95
N VAL A 347 79.89 33.88 32.57
CA VAL A 347 80.52 33.28 33.75
C VAL A 347 81.97 32.90 33.45
N LYS A 348 82.24 32.20 32.34
CA LYS A 348 83.60 31.84 31.94
C LYS A 348 84.52 33.05 31.75
N ARG A 349 84.00 34.16 31.18
CA ARG A 349 84.75 35.41 31.01
C ARG A 349 85.06 36.07 32.35
N LEU A 350 84.08 36.17 33.24
CA LEU A 350 84.24 36.74 34.58
C LEU A 350 85.22 35.92 35.43
N ASP A 351 85.17 34.60 35.36
CA ASP A 351 86.13 33.73 36.06
C ASP A 351 87.57 33.95 35.55
N LYS A 352 87.75 34.10 34.23
CA LYS A 352 89.06 34.43 33.66
C LYS A 352 89.58 35.78 34.16
N GLN A 353 88.74 36.82 34.14
CA GLN A 353 89.08 38.15 34.67
C GLN A 353 89.41 38.11 36.17
N ARG A 354 88.63 37.36 36.96
CA ARG A 354 88.88 37.14 38.39
C ARG A 354 90.25 36.49 38.62
N ILE A 355 90.59 35.44 37.87
CA ILE A 355 91.88 34.77 37.98
C ILE A 355 93.02 35.72 37.61
N GLU A 356 92.89 36.47 36.53
CA GLU A 356 93.88 37.48 36.10
C GLU A 356 94.09 38.53 37.19
N LEU A 357 93.02 39.05 37.78
CA LEU A 357 93.07 40.02 38.87
C LEU A 357 93.73 39.44 40.14
N LEU A 358 93.40 38.20 40.51
CA LEU A 358 94.06 37.52 41.63
C LEU A 358 95.57 37.35 41.39
N HIS A 359 95.99 37.05 40.17
CA HIS A 359 97.41 37.01 39.81
C HIS A 359 98.07 38.39 39.89
N ALA A 360 97.39 39.45 39.44
CA ALA A 360 97.88 40.82 39.58
C ALA A 360 98.08 41.21 41.05
N PHE A 361 97.12 40.92 41.93
CA PHE A 361 97.25 41.17 43.37
C PHE A 361 98.41 40.37 44.00
N LYS A 362 98.59 39.10 43.64
CA LYS A 362 99.73 38.30 44.11
C LYS A 362 101.07 38.95 43.72
N LYS A 363 101.19 39.43 42.47
CA LYS A 363 102.39 40.15 42.01
C LYS A 363 102.59 41.45 42.79
N GLN A 364 101.54 42.22 43.02
CA GLN A 364 101.59 43.45 43.82
C GLN A 364 102.05 43.19 45.25
N LEU A 365 101.58 42.11 45.91
CA LEU A 365 102.03 41.74 47.25
C LEU A 365 103.54 41.46 47.31
N VAL A 366 104.08 40.73 46.33
CA VAL A 366 105.53 40.47 46.23
C VAL A 366 106.32 41.78 46.05
N ILE A 367 105.81 42.72 45.24
CA ILE A 367 106.41 44.05 45.06
C ILE A 367 106.38 44.81 46.39
N ILE A 368 105.25 44.83 47.10
CA ILE A 368 105.12 45.47 48.41
C ILE A 368 106.15 44.90 49.40
N ASP A 369 106.29 43.58 49.47
CA ASP A 369 107.26 42.94 50.36
C ASP A 369 108.70 43.31 50.01
N ASN A 370 109.04 43.34 48.71
CA ASN A 370 110.35 43.80 48.25
C ASN A 370 110.60 45.27 48.59
N LEU A 371 109.61 46.14 48.39
CA LEU A 371 109.70 47.57 48.73
C LEU A 371 109.84 47.79 50.24
N LYS A 372 109.13 47.02 51.07
CA LYS A 372 109.29 47.05 52.55
C LYS A 372 110.69 46.63 52.97
N LYS A 373 111.24 45.56 52.38
CA LYS A 373 112.62 45.12 52.62
C LYS A 373 113.62 46.21 52.21
N GLN A 374 113.46 46.78 51.01
CA GLN A 374 114.31 47.89 50.53
C GLN A 374 114.23 49.11 51.46
N LYS A 375 113.03 49.50 51.89
CA LYS A 375 112.83 50.59 52.86
C LYS A 375 113.58 50.33 54.16
N GLY A 376 113.46 49.12 54.73
CA GLY A 376 114.18 48.74 55.95
C GLY A 376 115.69 48.76 55.80
N LEU A 377 116.23 48.29 54.67
CA LEU A 377 117.68 48.37 54.35
C LEU A 377 118.15 49.82 54.23
N ILE A 378 117.38 50.69 53.60
CA ILE A 378 117.68 52.12 53.47
C ILE A 378 117.66 52.80 54.85
N GLU A 379 116.66 52.51 55.69
CA GLU A 379 116.56 53.04 57.05
C GLU A 379 117.71 52.57 57.94
N ALA A 380 118.08 51.29 57.87
CA ALA A 380 119.27 50.75 58.55
C ALA A 380 120.55 51.44 58.05
N GLY A 381 120.70 51.64 56.73
CA GLY A 381 121.83 52.37 56.16
C GLY A 381 121.88 53.85 56.62
N LYS A 382 120.73 54.51 56.75
CA LYS A 382 120.65 55.88 57.32
C LYS A 382 121.03 55.90 58.80
N PHE A 383 120.58 54.92 59.59
CA PHE A 383 120.93 54.81 61.00
C PHE A 383 122.42 54.55 61.19
N VAL A 384 123.01 53.62 60.41
CA VAL A 384 124.46 53.39 60.40
C VAL A 384 125.20 54.68 60.06
N LYS A 385 124.79 55.39 59.00
CA LYS A 385 125.39 56.68 58.64
C LYS A 385 125.27 57.72 59.77
N SER A 386 124.14 57.81 60.44
CA SER A 386 123.95 58.70 61.59
C SER A 386 124.89 58.36 62.75
N VAL A 387 125.08 57.06 63.04
CA VAL A 387 126.02 56.60 64.07
C VAL A 387 127.47 56.85 63.65
N GLU A 388 127.79 56.68 62.35
CA GLU A 388 129.09 57.05 61.79
C GLU A 388 129.33 58.56 61.96
N ASP A 389 128.35 59.40 61.63
CA ASP A 389 128.42 60.86 61.80
C ASP A 389 128.60 61.23 63.30
N ASP A 390 127.80 60.67 64.23
CA ASP A 390 127.93 60.88 65.69
C ASP A 390 129.29 60.42 66.24
N PHE A 391 129.82 59.31 65.72
CA PHE A 391 131.12 58.78 66.12
C PHE A 391 132.26 59.68 65.63
N MET A 392 132.17 60.22 64.42
CA MET A 392 133.13 61.20 63.91
C MET A 392 133.07 62.49 64.74
N ASP A 393 131.87 63.00 65.04
CA ASP A 393 131.68 64.14 65.92
C ASP A 393 132.27 63.90 67.33
N PHE A 394 132.14 62.67 67.86
CA PHE A 394 132.75 62.27 69.13
C PHE A 394 134.29 62.23 69.07
N LEU A 395 134.88 61.78 67.96
CA LEU A 395 136.33 61.83 67.78
C LEU A 395 136.85 63.28 67.67
N ASP A 396 136.04 64.17 67.09
CA ASP A 396 136.31 65.60 67.03
C ASP A 396 135.99 66.32 68.36
N TRP A 397 135.37 65.64 69.34
CA TRP A 397 135.03 66.20 70.65
C TRP A 397 136.25 66.30 71.57
N ASN A 398 136.85 67.49 71.59
CA ASN A 398 137.93 67.86 72.49
C ASN A 398 137.39 68.23 73.90
N PRO A 399 137.70 67.50 74.99
CA PRO A 399 137.24 67.85 76.35
C PRO A 399 138.01 69.03 76.99
N GLY A 400 138.86 69.73 76.24
CA GLY A 400 139.55 70.95 76.67
C GLY A 400 139.12 72.16 75.85
N ASN A 401 138.05 72.84 76.29
CA ASN A 401 137.81 74.30 76.17
C ASN A 401 136.38 74.59 76.70
N THR A 402 136.20 75.01 77.96
CA THR A 402 136.21 76.44 78.37
C THR A 402 137.22 77.34 77.69
#